data_AF-A0A933P2G0-F1
#
_entry.id   AF-A0A933P2G0-F1
#
_cell.length_a   1.000
_cell.length_b   1.000
_cell.length_c   1.000
_cell.angle_alpha   90.00
_cell.angle_beta   90.00
_cell.angle_gamma   90.00
#
_symmetry.space_group_name_H-M   'P 1'
#
loop_
_entity.id
_entity.type
_entity.pdbx_description
1 polymer ?
#
loop_
_entity_poly.entity_id
_entity_poly.type
_entity_poly.pdbx_seq_one_letter_code
_entity_poly.pdbx_strand_id
1 'polypeptide(L)'
;MCLYPKIPKEILDASKKFSKQYPEFSLYENWFNNGPESLIRELKPGWEKRLVQIFNGKKLKLKTLGRSDLLGSKLFAYCDRQEDFSDCIKFNPTLKELKSSLKWVQLLDANTDWPAHCSVLFKALAKRLGYEWK
;
A
#
# COMPACT_ATOMS: atom_id res chain seq x y z
N MET A 1 4.32 -2.78 -9.95
CA MET A 1 4.78 -1.40 -9.64
C MET A 1 5.87 -1.46 -8.57
N CYS A 2 6.90 -0.62 -8.68
CA CYS A 2 8.02 -0.53 -7.74
C CYS A 2 7.88 0.72 -6.88
N LEU A 3 8.06 0.57 -5.56
CA LEU A 3 8.11 1.69 -4.63
C LEU A 3 9.51 2.31 -4.61
N TYR A 4 10.54 1.47 -4.45
CA TYR A 4 11.93 1.89 -4.32
C TYR A 4 12.87 0.71 -4.62
N PRO A 5 14.05 0.94 -5.22
CA PRO A 5 14.51 2.21 -5.78
C PRO A 5 13.70 2.58 -7.04
N LYS A 6 13.87 3.82 -7.49
CA LYS A 6 13.33 4.24 -8.79
C LYS A 6 13.87 3.33 -9.87
N ILE A 7 12.98 2.75 -10.67
CA ILE A 7 13.36 1.84 -11.75
C ILE A 7 14.20 2.63 -12.78
N PRO A 8 15.40 2.15 -13.15
CA PRO A 8 16.22 2.76 -14.19
C PRO A 8 15.49 2.81 -15.53
N LYS A 9 15.76 3.84 -16.33
CA LYS A 9 15.12 4.03 -17.65
C LYS A 9 15.30 2.82 -18.56
N GLU A 10 16.49 2.22 -18.55
CA GLU A 10 16.81 1.02 -19.36
C GLU A 10 15.86 -0.15 -19.06
N ILE A 11 15.52 -0.34 -17.78
CA ILE A 11 14.64 -1.42 -17.33
C ILE A 11 13.18 -1.09 -17.68
N LEU A 12 12.76 0.17 -17.59
CA LEU A 12 11.44 0.60 -18.05
C LEU A 12 11.29 0.38 -19.55
N ASP A 13 12.28 0.79 -20.35
CA ASP A 13 12.28 0.60 -21.80
C ASP A 13 12.29 -0.90 -22.16
N ALA A 14 13.06 -1.72 -21.43
CA ALA A 14 13.04 -3.17 -21.59
C ALA A 14 11.66 -3.77 -21.25
N SER A 15 10.98 -3.29 -20.21
CA SER A 15 9.66 -3.78 -19.82
C SER A 15 8.57 -3.51 -20.87
N LYS A 16 8.66 -2.37 -21.57
CA LYS A 16 7.79 -2.01 -22.70
C LYS A 16 8.06 -2.86 -23.94
N LYS A 17 9.34 -3.13 -24.22
CA LYS A 17 9.72 -4.04 -25.31
C LYS A 17 9.21 -5.44 -25.04
N PHE A 18 9.34 -5.91 -23.79
CA PHE A 18 8.85 -7.22 -23.37
C PHE A 18 7.35 -7.38 -23.58
N SER A 19 6.53 -6.41 -23.15
CA SER A 19 5.07 -6.51 -23.34
C SER A 19 4.65 -6.52 -24.82
N LYS A 20 5.38 -5.81 -25.69
CA LYS A 20 5.16 -5.82 -27.15
C LYS A 20 5.59 -7.14 -27.80
N GLN A 21 6.67 -7.74 -27.30
CA GLN A 21 7.21 -8.99 -27.83
C GLN A 21 6.37 -10.22 -27.43
N TYR A 22 5.74 -10.19 -26.26
CA TYR A 22 4.99 -11.31 -25.69
C TYR A 22 3.53 -10.91 -25.39
N PRO A 23 2.70 -10.68 -26.42
CA PRO A 23 1.31 -10.26 -26.25
C PRO A 23 0.44 -11.30 -25.54
N GLU A 24 0.83 -12.58 -25.53
CA GLU A 24 0.13 -13.67 -24.84
C GLU A 24 0.00 -13.42 -23.33
N PHE A 25 0.90 -12.63 -22.73
CA PHE A 25 0.82 -12.26 -21.32
C PHE A 25 -0.16 -11.10 -21.04
N SER A 26 -0.73 -10.48 -22.08
CA SER A 26 -1.72 -9.39 -21.96
C SER A 26 -1.26 -8.25 -21.02
N LEU A 27 0.04 -7.93 -21.05
CA LEU A 27 0.62 -6.89 -20.20
C LEU A 27 0.40 -5.50 -20.82
N TYR A 28 -0.22 -4.59 -20.07
CA TYR A 28 -0.31 -3.18 -20.44
C TYR A 28 1.09 -2.56 -20.62
N GLU A 29 1.24 -1.53 -21.46
CA GLU A 29 2.56 -0.93 -21.74
C GLU A 29 3.27 -0.40 -20.47
N ASN A 30 2.52 0.03 -19.47
CA ASN A 30 3.05 0.56 -18.21
C ASN A 30 2.95 -0.43 -17.03
N TRP A 31 2.81 -1.74 -17.28
CA TRP A 31 2.63 -2.76 -16.22
C TRP A 31 3.73 -2.72 -15.14
N PHE A 32 4.97 -2.36 -15.53
CA PHE A 32 6.10 -2.15 -14.62
C PHE A 32 6.45 -0.65 -14.57
N ASN A 33 6.19 -0.01 -13.42
CA ASN A 33 6.27 1.43 -13.24
C ASN A 33 6.62 1.81 -11.78
N ASN A 34 6.90 3.10 -11.53
CA ASN A 34 7.16 3.67 -10.20
C ASN A 34 5.90 4.30 -9.55
N GLY A 35 4.70 3.84 -9.92
CA GLY A 35 3.42 4.44 -9.52
C GLY A 35 3.27 4.74 -8.01
N PRO A 36 3.68 3.86 -7.09
CA PRO A 36 3.54 4.12 -5.66
C PRO A 36 4.65 5.02 -5.07
N GLU A 37 5.54 5.63 -5.86
CA GLU A 37 6.63 6.48 -5.34
C GLU A 37 6.13 7.61 -4.42
N SER A 38 4.93 8.16 -4.68
CA SER A 38 4.31 9.17 -3.81
C SER A 38 4.03 8.66 -2.40
N LEU A 39 3.75 7.37 -2.23
CA LEU A 39 3.47 6.75 -0.93
C LEU A 39 4.64 6.89 0.05
N ILE A 40 5.87 7.01 -0.45
CA ILE A 40 7.07 7.15 0.39
C ILE A 40 6.93 8.32 1.38
N ARG A 41 6.25 9.41 0.99
CA ARG A 41 6.05 10.59 1.83
C ARG A 41 5.15 10.32 3.03
N GLU A 42 4.24 9.37 2.89
CA GLU A 42 3.27 9.03 3.92
C GLU A 42 3.80 7.98 4.89
N LEU A 43 4.78 7.17 4.47
CA LEU A 43 5.31 6.06 5.26
C LEU A 43 6.02 6.55 6.54
N LYS A 44 5.86 5.76 7.61
CA LYS A 44 6.53 6.03 8.89
C LYS A 44 8.05 5.98 8.71
N PRO A 45 8.82 6.89 9.36
CA PRO A 45 10.28 6.88 9.30
C PRO A 45 10.90 5.50 9.51
N GLY A 46 11.92 5.18 8.71
CA GLY A 46 12.62 3.89 8.76
C GLY A 46 11.82 2.70 8.22
N TRP A 47 10.82 2.94 7.36
CA TRP A 47 10.06 1.88 6.68
C TRP A 47 10.96 0.93 5.87
N GLU A 48 12.09 1.43 5.37
CA GLU A 48 13.08 0.67 4.63
C GLU A 48 13.69 -0.46 5.48
N LYS A 49 13.76 -0.26 6.81
CA LYS A 49 14.26 -1.24 7.77
C LYS A 49 13.22 -2.31 8.10
N ARG A 50 11.95 -2.08 7.77
CA ARG A 50 10.81 -2.98 8.02
C ARG A 50 10.36 -3.75 6.78
N LEU A 51 11.13 -3.67 5.69
CA LEU A 51 10.84 -4.38 4.46
C LEU A 51 10.92 -5.90 4.65
N VAL A 52 9.94 -6.61 4.10
CA VAL A 52 9.86 -8.07 4.11
C VAL A 52 10.24 -8.60 2.73
N GLN A 53 11.20 -9.52 2.67
CA GLN A 53 11.57 -10.17 1.42
C GLN A 53 10.46 -11.15 1.00
N ILE A 54 9.92 -10.96 -0.20
CA ILE A 54 8.87 -11.83 -0.77
C ILE A 54 9.40 -12.69 -1.92
N PHE A 55 10.55 -12.32 -2.50
CA PHE A 55 11.20 -13.09 -3.54
C PHE A 55 12.71 -12.88 -3.53
N ASN A 56 13.47 -13.94 -3.76
CA ASN A 56 14.93 -13.90 -3.83
C ASN A 56 15.45 -14.82 -4.95
N GLY A 57 15.59 -14.24 -6.14
CA GLY A 57 16.18 -14.89 -7.29
C GLY A 57 17.63 -14.48 -7.53
N LYS A 58 18.27 -15.12 -8.53
CA LYS A 58 19.68 -14.86 -8.89
C LYS A 58 19.94 -13.41 -9.33
N LYS A 59 18.96 -12.78 -9.99
CA LYS A 59 19.08 -11.44 -10.59
C LYS A 59 18.01 -10.45 -10.10
N LEU A 60 17.04 -10.92 -9.32
CA LEU A 60 15.92 -10.12 -8.85
C LEU A 60 15.64 -10.45 -7.39
N LYS A 61 15.59 -9.41 -6.56
CA LYS A 61 15.15 -9.49 -5.16
C LYS A 61 13.96 -8.58 -5.01
N LEU A 62 12.84 -9.11 -4.56
CA LEU A 62 11.63 -8.32 -4.29
C LEU A 62 11.40 -8.28 -2.79
N LYS A 63 11.21 -7.06 -2.30
CA LYS A 63 10.75 -6.80 -0.95
C LYS A 63 9.44 -6.03 -1.01
N THR A 64 8.59 -6.25 -0.02
CA THR A 64 7.37 -5.48 0.20
C THR A 64 7.45 -4.74 1.53
N LEU A 65 6.55 -3.78 1.73
CA LEU A 65 6.39 -3.10 3.01
C LEU A 65 6.09 -4.08 4.13
N GLY A 66 6.61 -3.80 5.33
CA GLY A 66 6.24 -4.52 6.54
C GLY A 66 4.74 -4.44 6.77
N ARG A 67 4.18 -5.43 7.48
CA ARG A 67 2.72 -5.56 7.68
C ARG A 67 2.06 -4.26 8.15
N SER A 68 2.66 -3.56 9.11
CA SER A 68 2.12 -2.30 9.64
C SER A 68 2.08 -1.17 8.61
N ASP A 69 3.13 -1.05 7.79
CA ASP A 69 3.24 -0.01 6.78
C ASP A 69 2.31 -0.31 5.59
N LEU A 70 2.24 -1.59 5.19
CA LEU A 70 1.39 -2.03 4.10
C LEU A 70 -0.10 -1.90 4.46
N LEU A 71 -0.49 -2.39 5.64
CA LEU A 71 -1.86 -2.20 6.17
C LEU A 71 -2.19 -0.71 6.29
N GLY A 72 -1.24 0.08 6.80
CA GLY A 72 -1.40 1.51 6.90
C GLY A 72 -1.74 2.16 5.56
N SER A 73 -0.97 1.86 4.50
CA SER A 73 -1.21 2.43 3.17
C SER A 73 -2.60 2.10 2.62
N LYS A 74 -3.11 0.88 2.88
CA LYS A 74 -4.45 0.45 2.49
C LYS A 74 -5.54 1.15 3.28
N LEU A 75 -5.35 1.32 4.59
CA LEU A 75 -6.29 2.05 5.44
C LEU A 75 -6.35 3.54 5.07
N PHE A 76 -5.22 4.13 4.71
CA PHE A 76 -5.19 5.51 4.20
C PHE A 76 -5.96 5.64 2.89
N ALA A 77 -5.68 4.77 1.90
CA ALA A 77 -6.41 4.77 0.62
C ALA A 77 -7.92 4.56 0.79
N TYR A 78 -8.32 3.73 1.76
CA TYR A 78 -9.73 3.56 2.13
C TYR A 78 -10.34 4.85 2.71
N CYS A 79 -9.61 5.58 3.55
CA CYS A 79 -10.11 6.85 4.07
C CYS A 79 -10.15 7.96 3.01
N ASP A 80 -9.13 8.03 2.16
CA ASP A 80 -8.93 9.10 1.17
C ASP A 80 -9.88 8.95 -0.03
N ARG A 81 -9.93 7.76 -0.62
CA ARG A 81 -10.64 7.51 -1.89
C ARG A 81 -11.78 6.50 -1.80
N GLN A 82 -12.07 5.97 -0.60
CA GLN A 82 -13.00 4.85 -0.40
C GLN A 82 -12.64 3.60 -1.20
N GLU A 83 -11.36 3.47 -1.55
CA GLU A 83 -10.80 2.30 -2.24
C GLU A 83 -10.32 1.25 -1.23
N ASP A 84 -9.83 0.11 -1.70
CA ASP A 84 -9.09 -0.86 -0.86
C ASP A 84 -9.84 -1.42 0.38
N PHE A 85 -11.15 -1.20 0.51
CA PHE A 85 -11.94 -1.76 1.61
C PHE A 85 -11.89 -3.28 1.64
N SER A 86 -12.01 -3.92 0.47
CA SER A 86 -11.92 -5.38 0.33
C SER A 86 -10.52 -5.89 0.69
N ASP A 87 -9.48 -5.14 0.34
CA ASP A 87 -8.10 -5.44 0.73
C ASP A 87 -7.92 -5.32 2.24
N CYS A 88 -8.44 -4.26 2.87
CA CYS A 88 -8.41 -4.09 4.33
C CYS A 88 -9.08 -5.26 5.07
N ILE A 89 -10.18 -5.80 4.54
CA ILE A 89 -10.83 -7.00 5.07
C ILE A 89 -9.92 -8.23 4.90
N LYS A 90 -9.35 -8.44 3.71
CA LYS A 90 -8.46 -9.58 3.43
C LYS A 90 -7.19 -9.56 4.28
N PHE A 91 -6.70 -8.37 4.65
CA PHE A 91 -5.60 -8.22 5.60
C PHE A 91 -5.90 -8.79 6.98
N ASN A 92 -7.19 -8.94 7.31
CA ASN A 92 -7.72 -9.40 8.59
C ASN A 92 -6.98 -8.78 9.78
N PRO A 93 -6.93 -7.44 9.88
CA PRO A 93 -6.18 -6.78 10.94
C PRO A 93 -6.84 -7.06 12.29
N THR A 94 -6.02 -7.15 13.33
CA THR A 94 -6.50 -7.19 14.71
C THR A 94 -7.05 -5.82 15.14
N LEU A 95 -7.90 -5.79 16.16
CA LEU A 95 -8.38 -4.52 16.74
C LEU A 95 -7.21 -3.61 17.20
N LYS A 96 -6.13 -4.21 17.73
CA LYS A 96 -4.92 -3.47 18.12
C LYS A 96 -4.26 -2.82 16.92
N GLU A 97 -4.10 -3.54 15.82
CA GLU A 97 -3.55 -3.00 14.58
C GLU A 97 -4.42 -1.85 14.04
N LEU A 98 -5.74 -2.00 14.03
CA LEU A 98 -6.65 -0.92 13.61
C LEU A 98 -6.49 0.34 14.48
N LYS A 99 -6.50 0.20 15.81
CA LYS A 99 -6.34 1.34 16.73
C LYS A 99 -4.98 2.01 16.59
N SER A 100 -3.91 1.23 16.42
CA SER A 100 -2.57 1.77 16.17
C SER A 100 -2.44 2.46 14.81
N SER A 101 -3.10 1.95 13.78
CA SER A 101 -3.09 2.55 12.44
C SER A 101 -3.92 3.83 12.38
N LEU A 102 -5.06 3.91 13.06
CA LEU A 102 -5.92 5.10 13.07
C LEU A 102 -5.13 6.36 13.47
N LYS A 103 -4.37 6.27 14.57
CA LYS A 103 -3.56 7.40 15.08
C LYS A 103 -2.59 7.96 14.04
N TRP A 104 -2.09 7.10 13.16
CA TRP A 104 -1.16 7.51 12.11
C TRP A 104 -1.92 8.01 10.88
N VAL A 105 -2.98 7.32 10.44
CA VAL A 105 -3.80 7.74 9.29
C VAL A 105 -4.40 9.12 9.49
N GLN A 106 -4.84 9.46 10.72
CA GLN A 106 -5.40 10.77 11.05
C GLN A 106 -4.42 11.95 10.89
N LEU A 107 -3.12 11.68 10.77
CA LEU A 107 -2.08 12.71 10.61
C LEU A 107 -1.65 12.92 9.14
N LEU A 108 -2.16 12.10 8.22
CA LEU A 108 -1.72 12.10 6.82
C LEU A 108 -2.43 13.16 5.95
N ASP A 109 -3.52 13.75 6.43
CA ASP A 109 -4.25 14.81 5.72
C ASP A 109 -4.45 16.03 6.63
N ALA A 110 -4.32 17.22 6.05
CA ALA A 110 -4.40 18.49 6.77
C ALA A 110 -5.83 19.02 6.98
N ASN A 111 -6.84 18.36 6.42
CA ASN A 111 -8.24 18.73 6.59
C ASN A 111 -8.69 18.55 8.05
N THR A 112 -9.33 19.58 8.61
CA THR A 112 -9.82 19.60 10.00
C THR A 112 -10.83 18.50 10.30
N ASP A 113 -11.61 18.07 9.31
CA ASP A 113 -12.61 17.01 9.46
C ASP A 113 -12.03 15.61 9.23
N TRP A 114 -10.80 15.51 8.74
CA TRP A 114 -10.14 14.25 8.41
C TRP A 114 -10.09 13.27 9.60
N PRO A 115 -9.74 13.68 10.84
CA PRO A 115 -9.67 12.75 11.95
C PRO A 115 -11.03 12.13 12.30
N ALA A 116 -12.11 12.93 12.20
CA ALA A 116 -13.46 12.47 12.45
C ALA A 116 -13.92 11.50 11.35
N HIS A 117 -13.67 11.84 10.08
CA HIS A 117 -13.94 10.98 8.92
C HIS A 117 -13.25 9.62 9.03
N CYS A 118 -11.95 9.60 9.33
CA CYS A 118 -11.20 8.37 9.55
C CYS A 118 -11.81 7.51 10.67
N SER A 119 -12.26 8.13 11.77
CA SER A 119 -12.86 7.42 12.89
C SER A 119 -14.16 6.70 12.50
N VAL A 120 -15.00 7.35 11.67
CA VAL A 120 -16.24 6.76 11.15
C VAL A 120 -15.94 5.55 10.28
N LEU A 121 -15.00 5.68 9.35
CA LEU A 121 -14.63 4.60 8.43
C LEU A 121 -13.94 3.43 9.14
N PHE A 122 -13.05 3.70 10.09
CA PHE A 122 -12.43 2.65 10.92
C PHE A 122 -13.47 1.90 11.75
N LYS A 123 -14.47 2.60 12.30
CA LYS A 123 -15.57 1.97 13.03
C LYS A 123 -16.39 1.06 12.11
N ALA A 124 -16.66 1.47 10.88
CA ALA A 124 -17.36 0.65 9.89
C ALA A 124 -16.57 -0.61 9.51
N LEU A 125 -15.26 -0.45 9.25
CA LEU A 125 -14.36 -1.58 8.96
C LEU A 125 -14.25 -2.53 10.16
N ALA A 126 -14.09 -2.01 11.38
CA ALA A 126 -14.02 -2.82 12.59
C ALA A 126 -15.30 -3.65 12.81
N LYS A 127 -16.47 -3.05 12.60
CA LYS A 127 -17.75 -3.76 12.63
C LYS A 127 -17.80 -4.88 11.58
N ARG A 128 -17.31 -4.62 10.36
CA ARG A 128 -17.27 -5.63 9.29
C ARG A 128 -16.35 -6.81 9.62
N LEU A 129 -15.29 -6.55 10.36
CA LEU A 129 -14.33 -7.55 10.87
C LEU A 129 -14.80 -8.25 12.16
N GLY A 130 -15.96 -7.86 12.72
CA GLY A 130 -16.54 -8.48 13.92
C GLY A 130 -16.00 -7.94 15.24
N TYR A 131 -15.38 -6.75 15.25
CA TYR A 131 -14.86 -6.13 16.48
C TYR A 131 -15.83 -5.11 17.08
N GLU A 132 -15.81 -5.01 18.40
CA GLU A 132 -16.44 -3.90 19.13
C GLU A 132 -15.51 -2.67 19.16
N TRP A 133 -15.91 -1.61 18.46
CA TRP A 133 -15.19 -0.34 18.45
C TRP A 133 -15.63 0.52 19.65
N LYS A 134 -14.91 0.35 20.76
CA LYS A 134 -14.98 1.20 21.96
C LYS A 134 -13.92 2.28 21.92
#